data_AF-A0A441Z6S4-F1
#
_entry.id   AF-A0A441Z6S4-F1
#
_cell.length_a   1.000
_cell.length_b   1.000
_cell.length_c   1.000
_cell.angle_alpha   90.00
_cell.angle_beta   90.00
_cell.angle_gamma   90.00
#
_symmetry.space_group_name_H-M   'P 1'
#
loop_
_entity.id
_entity.type
_entity.pdbx_description
1 polymer ?
#
loop_
_entity_poly.entity_id
_entity_poly.type
_entity_poly.pdbx_seq_one_letter_code
_entity_poly.pdbx_strand_id
1 'polypeptide(L)'
;MQYGTLMREGKPVAIGHKGFLLLHALVQAAGQVLSKAALIEAAWPDIIVEESNLSVQIAALRKLLGPQPDGSEWIVTVSRTGYRFAGHVRVLDAAAGSNPSALQQPAAFPERPSIAVLPFANVSDDKEQAYLADGITEDIITALTRFRWFRVIGRNSSFVYRDKCLGSKQVAGELGVRYVLEGSVRRSGSHVRVSVQLVDAASASQIWAERYEMELAEAFAVQDAIAERITGAIEPELLKTESLPAGARHSGNVTAWDLVRQGTWHFHHVGQKTHLRARELFREACRLDPDLAEAHLWLGRVSAGIVAYGWSDRPSEDIREGLDAALVAVRLDEKNPYSHYALAICSAYANAPEQAVLAAERAVEISPSFALGHLVLGMGQLFRGSAFEAIAPLERGLMLNPYDPQNFVWLNLLALAYLFNGRANEALAAGIKARKVRPSWRPIHETLACCYVSLGRLPEARSCVEQMRDMDTPSGDALAPLRLRSPHWAEEIALLLKEAGQSV
;
A
#
# COMPACT_ATOMS: atom_id res chain seq x y z
N MET A 1 -19.89 8.32 5.26
CA MET A 1 -21.33 7.94 5.28
C MET A 1 -21.57 6.97 4.13
N GLN A 2 -22.10 5.78 4.40
CA GLN A 2 -22.40 4.75 3.40
C GLN A 2 -23.73 5.11 2.71
N TYR A 3 -23.74 5.41 1.41
CA TYR A 3 -24.97 5.75 0.69
C TYR A 3 -25.53 4.48 0.03
N GLY A 4 -26.79 4.15 0.32
CA GLY A 4 -27.49 2.99 -0.24
C GLY A 4 -27.92 3.19 -1.71
N THR A 5 -28.58 2.19 -2.29
CA THR A 5 -29.14 2.23 -3.65
C THR A 5 -30.66 2.39 -3.60
N LEU A 6 -31.22 3.33 -4.36
CA LEU A 6 -32.67 3.46 -4.52
C LEU A 6 -33.19 2.39 -5.48
N MET A 7 -34.13 1.56 -5.00
CA MET A 7 -34.76 0.50 -5.78
C MET A 7 -36.26 0.77 -5.95
N ARG A 8 -36.81 0.56 -7.14
CA ARG A 8 -38.26 0.52 -7.41
C ARG A 8 -38.59 -0.85 -7.99
N GLU A 9 -39.47 -1.58 -7.32
CA GLU A 9 -39.90 -2.93 -7.75
C GLU A 9 -38.70 -3.87 -8.03
N GLY A 10 -37.65 -3.78 -7.21
CA GLY A 10 -36.44 -4.60 -7.37
C GLY A 10 -35.46 -4.14 -8.46
N LYS A 11 -35.70 -3.00 -9.13
CA LYS A 11 -34.78 -2.43 -10.12
C LYS A 11 -34.10 -1.16 -9.61
N PRO A 12 -32.78 -0.96 -9.85
CA PRO A 12 -32.10 0.27 -9.49
C PRO A 12 -32.69 1.47 -10.25
N VAL A 13 -32.92 2.57 -9.52
CA VAL A 13 -33.38 3.83 -10.09
C VAL A 13 -32.22 4.82 -10.09
N ALA A 14 -31.86 5.34 -11.27
CA ALA A 14 -30.83 6.34 -11.41
C ALA A 14 -31.23 7.63 -10.68
N ILE A 15 -30.44 8.02 -9.69
CA ILE A 15 -30.65 9.21 -8.87
C ILE A 15 -29.31 9.91 -8.66
N GLY A 16 -29.30 11.23 -8.81
CA GLY A 16 -28.10 12.01 -8.54
C GLY A 16 -27.75 11.97 -7.05
N HIS A 17 -26.45 12.00 -6.73
CA HIS A 17 -25.96 11.90 -5.35
C HIS A 17 -26.67 12.86 -4.38
N LYS A 18 -26.83 14.14 -4.75
CA LYS A 18 -27.52 15.15 -3.92
C LYS A 18 -29.00 14.85 -3.71
N GLY A 19 -29.70 14.41 -4.76
CA GLY A 19 -31.08 13.94 -4.65
C GLY A 19 -31.20 12.74 -3.72
N PHE A 20 -30.23 11.81 -3.75
CA PHE A 20 -30.21 10.66 -2.85
C PHE A 20 -30.06 11.09 -1.39
N LEU A 21 -29.15 12.02 -1.07
CA LEU A 21 -28.96 12.53 0.29
C LEU A 21 -30.25 13.17 0.85
N LEU A 22 -30.91 13.98 0.03
CA LEU A 22 -32.17 14.64 0.39
C LEU A 22 -33.29 13.62 0.63
N LEU A 23 -33.44 12.64 -0.26
CA LEU A 23 -34.43 11.59 -0.10
C LEU A 23 -34.16 10.74 1.15
N HIS A 24 -32.89 10.39 1.39
CA HIS A 24 -32.49 9.66 2.59
C HIS A 24 -32.82 10.44 3.86
N ALA A 25 -32.48 11.73 3.93
CA ALA A 25 -32.82 12.59 5.08
C ALA A 25 -34.33 12.65 5.32
N LEU A 26 -35.13 12.84 4.26
CA LEU A 26 -36.58 12.90 4.33
C LEU A 26 -37.22 11.58 4.79
N VAL A 27 -36.68 10.44 4.34
CA VAL A 27 -37.15 9.09 4.75
C VAL A 27 -36.75 8.78 6.19
N GLN A 28 -35.53 9.14 6.61
CA GLN A 28 -35.06 8.98 7.99
C GLN A 28 -35.87 9.82 8.99
N ALA A 29 -36.32 11.00 8.56
CA ALA A 29 -37.22 11.84 9.36
C ALA A 29 -38.61 11.21 9.59
N ALA A 30 -38.92 10.07 8.95
CA ALA A 30 -40.11 9.25 9.20
C ALA A 30 -41.43 10.05 9.25
N GLY A 31 -41.59 11.01 8.33
CA GLY A 31 -42.78 11.85 8.24
C GLY A 31 -42.70 13.20 8.97
N GLN A 32 -41.64 13.46 9.74
CA GLN A 32 -41.36 14.77 10.33
C GLN A 32 -40.93 15.79 9.25
N VAL A 33 -41.21 17.06 9.52
CA VAL A 33 -40.84 18.18 8.64
C VAL A 33 -39.40 18.55 8.89
N LEU A 34 -38.56 18.45 7.86
CA LEU A 34 -37.20 18.97 7.88
C LEU A 34 -37.17 20.40 7.36
N SER A 35 -36.44 21.27 8.06
CA SER A 35 -36.23 22.64 7.63
C SER A 35 -35.39 22.70 6.35
N LYS A 36 -35.54 23.77 5.57
CA LYS A 36 -34.69 23.98 4.38
C LYS A 36 -33.20 24.00 4.72
N ALA A 37 -32.83 24.62 5.84
CA ALA A 37 -31.45 24.66 6.32
C ALA A 37 -30.90 23.26 6.64
N ALA A 38 -31.68 22.42 7.34
CA ALA A 38 -31.27 21.05 7.66
C ALA A 38 -31.11 20.17 6.40
N LEU A 39 -31.97 20.37 5.40
CA LEU A 39 -31.85 19.68 4.11
C LEU A 39 -30.64 20.15 3.29
N ILE A 40 -30.34 21.45 3.35
CA ILE A 40 -29.14 22.01 2.72
C ILE A 40 -27.88 21.45 3.38
N GLU A 41 -27.82 21.45 4.71
CA GLU A 41 -26.69 20.88 5.47
C GLU A 41 -26.51 19.39 5.19
N ALA A 42 -27.60 18.62 5.14
CA ALA A 42 -27.56 17.18 4.86
C ALA A 42 -27.04 16.84 3.46
N ALA A 43 -27.34 17.66 2.45
CA ALA A 43 -26.92 17.42 1.08
C ALA A 43 -25.64 18.18 0.69
N TRP A 44 -25.29 19.26 1.38
CA TRP A 44 -24.15 20.15 1.10
C TRP A 44 -23.48 20.64 2.39
N PRO A 45 -22.83 19.75 3.17
CA PRO A 45 -22.33 20.09 4.52
C PRO A 45 -21.24 21.19 4.54
N ASP A 46 -20.54 21.40 3.42
CA ASP A 46 -19.43 22.36 3.31
C ASP A 46 -19.58 23.33 2.12
N ILE A 47 -20.79 23.48 1.56
CA ILE A 47 -21.02 24.33 0.37
C ILE A 47 -22.27 25.19 0.60
N ILE A 48 -22.08 26.52 0.53
CA ILE A 48 -23.19 27.47 0.57
C ILE A 48 -23.95 27.38 -0.76
N VAL A 49 -25.21 26.98 -0.71
CA VAL A 49 -26.10 26.88 -1.86
C VAL A 49 -27.38 27.68 -1.64
N GLU A 50 -27.90 28.28 -2.71
CA GLU A 50 -29.18 28.97 -2.66
C GLU A 50 -30.35 27.99 -2.49
N GLU A 51 -31.43 28.44 -1.84
CA GLU A 51 -32.67 27.64 -1.69
C GLU A 51 -33.31 27.25 -3.03
N SER A 52 -33.01 27.98 -4.10
CA SER A 52 -33.41 27.66 -5.47
C SER A 52 -32.91 26.28 -5.90
N ASN A 53 -31.70 25.89 -5.49
CA ASN A 53 -31.09 24.60 -5.80
C ASN A 53 -31.77 23.44 -5.05
N LEU A 54 -32.12 23.65 -3.77
CA LEU A 54 -32.93 22.69 -3.00
C LEU A 54 -34.28 22.46 -3.69
N SER A 55 -34.94 23.52 -4.15
CA SER A 55 -36.25 23.43 -4.82
C SER A 55 -36.18 22.62 -6.12
N VAL A 56 -35.10 22.78 -6.91
CA VAL A 56 -34.86 21.99 -8.13
C VAL A 56 -34.67 20.51 -7.82
N GLN A 57 -33.90 20.17 -6.78
CA GLN A 57 -33.69 18.77 -6.39
C GLN A 57 -34.98 18.12 -5.86
N ILE A 58 -35.79 18.83 -5.09
CA ILE A 58 -37.09 18.32 -4.63
C ILE A 58 -38.04 18.09 -5.82
N ALA A 59 -38.07 18.98 -6.81
CA ALA A 59 -38.86 18.80 -8.02
C ALA A 59 -38.40 17.57 -8.83
N ALA A 60 -37.08 17.37 -8.96
CA ALA A 60 -36.51 16.19 -9.61
C ALA A 60 -36.88 14.89 -8.87
N LEU A 61 -36.83 14.90 -7.53
CA LEU A 61 -37.24 13.77 -6.70
C LEU A 61 -38.73 13.44 -6.85
N ARG A 62 -39.62 14.44 -6.87
CA ARG A 62 -41.06 14.20 -7.11
C ARG A 62 -41.31 13.56 -8.46
N LYS A 63 -40.64 14.06 -9.51
CA LYS A 63 -40.73 13.46 -10.85
C LYS A 63 -40.21 12.02 -10.88
N LEU A 64 -39.13 11.75 -10.15
CA LEU A 64 -38.55 10.41 -10.03
C LEU A 64 -39.49 9.45 -9.28
N LEU A 65 -40.05 9.89 -8.16
CA LEU A 65 -40.93 9.10 -7.28
C LEU A 65 -42.34 8.89 -7.84
N GLY A 66 -42.80 9.76 -8.74
CA GLY A 66 -44.16 9.70 -9.30
C GLY A 66 -45.24 9.99 -8.23
N PRO A 67 -46.53 9.82 -8.56
CA PRO A 67 -47.60 9.91 -7.58
C PRO A 67 -47.62 8.68 -6.65
N GLN A 68 -48.17 8.85 -5.45
CA GLN A 68 -48.57 7.75 -4.58
C GLN A 68 -49.77 6.99 -5.18
N PRO A 69 -50.04 5.76 -4.71
CA PRO A 69 -51.21 4.98 -5.14
C PRO A 69 -52.56 5.70 -4.95
N ASP A 70 -52.64 6.65 -4.02
CA ASP A 70 -53.82 7.48 -3.74
C ASP A 70 -53.85 8.82 -4.53
N GLY A 71 -52.86 9.04 -5.40
CA GLY A 71 -52.73 10.25 -6.22
C GLY A 71 -52.01 11.42 -5.53
N SER A 72 -51.57 11.29 -4.28
CA SER A 72 -50.83 12.33 -3.56
C SER A 72 -49.31 12.29 -3.84
N GLU A 73 -48.56 13.29 -3.39
CA GLU A 73 -47.09 13.35 -3.60
C GLU A 73 -46.32 12.70 -2.43
N TRP A 74 -45.28 11.93 -2.73
CA TRP A 74 -44.38 11.35 -1.72
C TRP A 74 -43.61 12.38 -0.89
N ILE A 75 -43.37 13.58 -1.42
CA ILE A 75 -42.68 14.68 -0.72
C ILE A 75 -43.60 15.89 -0.69
N VAL A 76 -44.00 16.32 0.49
CA VAL A 76 -44.95 17.42 0.69
C VAL A 76 -44.22 18.68 1.14
N THR A 77 -44.51 19.81 0.49
CA THR A 77 -44.02 21.12 0.93
C THR A 77 -44.84 21.61 2.11
N VAL A 78 -44.17 21.99 3.20
CA VAL A 78 -44.79 22.64 4.36
C VAL A 78 -44.41 24.10 4.35
N SER A 79 -45.40 24.95 4.05
CA SER A 79 -45.23 26.40 3.88
C SER A 79 -44.40 27.02 5.01
N ARG A 80 -43.41 27.84 4.64
CA ARG A 80 -42.49 28.57 5.53
C ARG A 80 -41.61 27.70 6.45
N THR A 81 -41.64 26.37 6.31
CA THR A 81 -40.90 25.47 7.19
C THR A 81 -39.90 24.61 6.41
N GLY A 82 -40.37 23.85 5.41
CA GLY A 82 -39.51 22.96 4.63
C GLY A 82 -40.28 21.82 3.98
N TYR A 83 -39.77 20.59 4.07
CA TYR A 83 -40.33 19.43 3.36
C TYR A 83 -40.46 18.22 4.30
N ARG A 84 -41.43 17.34 4.02
CA ARG A 84 -41.54 16.02 4.68
C ARG A 84 -41.82 14.92 3.68
N PHE A 85 -41.44 13.70 4.02
CA PHE A 85 -41.84 12.49 3.30
C PHE A 85 -43.22 12.02 3.77
N ALA A 86 -44.19 11.88 2.87
CA ALA A 86 -45.56 11.50 3.22
C ALA A 86 -45.81 9.97 3.12
N GLY A 87 -44.85 9.19 2.63
CA GLY A 87 -44.98 7.74 2.52
C GLY A 87 -44.75 7.00 3.85
N HIS A 88 -45.43 5.87 4.03
CA HIS A 88 -45.10 4.94 5.11
C HIS A 88 -43.72 4.32 4.90
N VAL A 89 -42.79 4.65 5.79
CA VAL A 89 -41.43 4.09 5.79
C VAL A 89 -41.43 2.84 6.65
N ARG A 90 -41.18 1.68 6.03
CA ARG A 90 -40.96 0.42 6.73
C ARG A 90 -39.48 0.06 6.62
N VAL A 91 -38.80 -0.01 7.75
CA VAL A 91 -37.46 -0.59 7.82
C VAL A 91 -37.62 -2.10 7.68
N LEU A 92 -37.04 -2.67 6.63
CA LEU A 92 -37.00 -4.11 6.44
C LEU A 92 -35.75 -4.64 7.16
N ASP A 93 -35.91 -5.08 8.40
CA ASP A 93 -34.87 -5.80 9.12
C ASP A 93 -34.63 -7.13 8.41
N ALA A 94 -33.42 -7.32 7.88
CA ALA A 94 -32.96 -8.64 7.48
C ALA A 94 -32.76 -9.48 8.75
N ALA A 95 -33.71 -10.39 8.98
CA ALA A 95 -33.80 -11.39 10.04
C ALA A 95 -34.05 -10.87 11.48
N ALA A 96 -35.35 -10.73 11.81
CA ALA A 96 -35.82 -10.66 13.19
C ALA A 96 -35.96 -12.07 13.78
N GLY A 97 -35.11 -12.39 14.75
CA GLY A 97 -35.17 -13.57 15.61
C GLY A 97 -34.42 -13.32 16.93
N SER A 98 -35.08 -12.55 17.82
CA SER A 98 -34.86 -12.42 19.28
C SER A 98 -33.50 -11.92 19.83
N ASN A 99 -33.40 -10.61 20.07
CA ASN A 99 -33.33 -9.94 21.39
C ASN A 99 -32.56 -8.59 21.33
N PRO A 100 -33.19 -7.43 21.62
CA PRO A 100 -32.55 -6.11 21.58
C PRO A 100 -31.92 -5.70 22.92
N SER A 101 -30.89 -6.43 23.36
CA SER A 101 -30.05 -5.99 24.49
C SER A 101 -28.60 -6.44 24.35
N ALA A 102 -27.96 -5.96 23.28
CA ALA A 102 -26.56 -5.58 23.24
C ALA A 102 -26.37 -4.93 21.87
N LEU A 103 -26.33 -3.60 21.80
CA LEU A 103 -25.58 -2.95 20.74
C LEU A 103 -24.11 -3.34 20.96
N GLN A 104 -23.74 -4.55 20.52
CA GLN A 104 -22.36 -4.83 20.21
C GLN A 104 -21.98 -3.80 19.17
N GLN A 105 -21.14 -2.85 19.59
CA GLN A 105 -20.23 -2.15 18.70
C GLN A 105 -19.78 -3.14 17.62
N PRO A 106 -19.69 -2.74 16.33
CA PRO A 106 -19.10 -3.61 15.32
C PRO A 106 -17.83 -4.17 15.94
N ALA A 107 -17.78 -5.50 16.08
CA ALA A 107 -16.74 -6.18 16.85
C ALA A 107 -15.42 -5.51 16.49
N ALA A 108 -14.71 -4.96 17.48
CA ALA A 108 -13.43 -4.33 17.25
C ALA A 108 -12.64 -5.29 16.37
N PHE A 109 -12.23 -4.84 15.18
CA PHE A 109 -11.41 -5.68 14.31
C PHE A 109 -10.23 -6.20 15.16
N PRO A 110 -9.83 -7.47 14.98
CA PRO A 110 -8.73 -8.04 15.75
C PRO A 110 -7.54 -7.08 15.75
N GLU A 111 -6.81 -7.02 16.87
CA GLU A 111 -5.68 -6.08 17.04
C GLU A 111 -4.67 -6.20 15.89
N ARG A 112 -4.51 -7.42 15.34
CA ARG A 112 -3.73 -7.68 14.14
C ARG A 112 -4.58 -7.54 12.86
N PRO A 113 -4.08 -6.87 11.81
CA PRO A 113 -4.76 -6.73 10.53
C PRO A 113 -5.12 -8.09 9.93
N SER A 114 -6.19 -8.13 9.14
CA SER A 114 -6.66 -9.38 8.53
C SER A 114 -7.32 -9.16 7.18
N ILE A 115 -7.08 -10.10 6.27
CA ILE A 115 -7.48 -10.05 4.86
C ILE A 115 -8.19 -11.33 4.44
N ALA A 116 -9.28 -11.19 3.68
CA ALA A 116 -9.89 -12.28 2.91
C ALA A 116 -9.70 -12.03 1.41
N VAL A 117 -9.38 -13.07 0.66
CA VAL A 117 -9.37 -13.03 -0.81
C VAL A 117 -10.61 -13.75 -1.30
N LEU A 118 -11.50 -13.03 -1.99
CA LEU A 118 -12.72 -13.60 -2.55
C LEU A 118 -12.43 -14.29 -3.88
N PRO A 119 -13.22 -15.32 -4.26
CA PRO A 119 -13.11 -15.93 -5.58
C PRO A 119 -13.21 -14.87 -6.67
N PHE A 120 -12.20 -14.81 -7.54
CA PHE A 120 -12.23 -13.88 -8.65
C PHE A 120 -13.37 -14.26 -9.61
N ALA A 121 -14.12 -13.27 -10.07
CA ALA A 121 -15.22 -13.49 -10.99
C ALA A 121 -14.66 -13.87 -12.38
N ASN A 122 -15.12 -14.97 -12.96
CA ASN A 122 -14.89 -15.25 -14.38
C ASN A 122 -15.89 -14.45 -15.22
N VAL A 123 -15.40 -13.42 -15.92
CA VAL A 123 -16.22 -12.57 -16.81
C VAL A 123 -15.97 -12.90 -18.30
N SER A 124 -15.43 -14.08 -18.57
CA SER A 124 -15.25 -14.63 -19.92
C SER A 124 -16.53 -15.30 -20.40
N ASP A 125 -16.71 -15.39 -21.72
CA ASP A 125 -17.89 -16.05 -22.31
C ASP A 125 -17.89 -17.57 -22.10
N ASP A 126 -16.72 -18.14 -21.81
CA ASP A 126 -16.50 -19.57 -21.55
C ASP A 126 -16.45 -19.86 -20.04
N LYS A 127 -17.45 -20.58 -19.55
CA LYS A 127 -17.58 -20.98 -18.13
C LYS A 127 -16.59 -22.06 -17.73
N GLU A 128 -16.04 -22.84 -18.67
CA GLU A 128 -15.02 -23.85 -18.37
C GLU A 128 -13.71 -23.20 -17.90
N GLN A 129 -13.55 -21.88 -18.04
CA GLN A 129 -12.36 -21.14 -17.63
C GLN A 129 -12.39 -20.64 -16.18
N ALA A 130 -13.40 -21.04 -15.39
CA ALA A 130 -13.48 -20.70 -13.97
C ALA A 130 -12.28 -21.24 -13.17
N TYR A 131 -11.62 -22.31 -13.63
CA TYR A 131 -10.43 -22.85 -12.97
C TYR A 131 -9.28 -21.83 -12.91
N LEU A 132 -9.14 -20.96 -13.91
CA LEU A 132 -8.06 -19.98 -13.95
C LEU A 132 -8.27 -18.90 -12.89
N ALA A 133 -9.51 -18.42 -12.75
CA ALA A 133 -9.87 -17.47 -11.70
C ALA A 133 -9.71 -18.08 -10.31
N ASP A 134 -10.08 -19.36 -10.15
CA ASP A 134 -9.91 -20.09 -8.89
C ASP A 134 -8.45 -20.33 -8.54
N GLY A 135 -7.64 -20.77 -9.51
CA GLY A 135 -6.21 -20.99 -9.32
C GLY A 135 -5.49 -19.70 -8.92
N ILE A 136 -5.76 -18.58 -9.60
CA ILE A 136 -5.22 -17.27 -9.23
C ILE A 136 -5.63 -16.90 -7.80
N THR A 137 -6.90 -17.12 -7.43
CA THR A 137 -7.39 -16.84 -6.08
C THR A 137 -6.62 -17.67 -5.03
N GLU A 138 -6.43 -18.97 -5.27
CA GLU A 138 -5.71 -19.88 -4.37
C GLU A 138 -4.25 -19.51 -4.19
N ASP A 139 -3.57 -19.18 -5.28
CA ASP A 139 -2.15 -18.85 -5.24
C ASP A 139 -1.92 -17.53 -4.51
N ILE A 140 -2.83 -16.55 -4.66
CA ILE A 140 -2.79 -15.31 -3.88
C ILE A 140 -2.99 -15.60 -2.39
N ILE A 141 -3.99 -16.41 -2.01
CA ILE A 141 -4.20 -16.80 -0.61
C ILE A 141 -2.92 -17.43 -0.05
N THR A 142 -2.38 -18.41 -0.77
CA THR A 142 -1.18 -19.15 -0.39
C THR A 142 0.02 -18.22 -0.24
N ALA A 143 0.26 -17.35 -1.21
CA ALA A 143 1.39 -16.44 -1.20
C ALA A 143 1.26 -15.36 -0.10
N LEU A 144 0.06 -14.81 0.12
CA LEU A 144 -0.20 -13.87 1.21
C LEU A 144 0.03 -14.48 2.59
N THR A 145 -0.18 -15.80 2.77
CA THR A 145 0.08 -16.45 4.08
C THR A 145 1.54 -16.38 4.52
N ARG A 146 2.47 -16.11 3.60
CA ARG A 146 3.91 -15.95 3.89
C ARG A 146 4.19 -14.66 4.66
N PHE A 147 3.30 -13.66 4.58
CA PHE A 147 3.36 -12.47 5.43
C PHE A 147 2.66 -12.76 6.76
N ARG A 148 3.41 -12.68 7.86
CA ARG A 148 2.93 -13.09 9.19
C ARG A 148 2.35 -11.94 10.03
N TRP A 149 2.54 -10.69 9.61
CA TRP A 149 2.08 -9.51 10.33
C TRP A 149 0.58 -9.21 10.14
N PHE A 150 -0.09 -9.91 9.21
CA PHE A 150 -1.55 -9.93 9.09
C PHE A 150 -2.09 -11.35 8.92
N ARG A 151 -3.35 -11.55 9.32
CA ARG A 151 -4.05 -12.84 9.21
C ARG A 151 -4.72 -12.97 7.85
N VAL A 152 -4.43 -14.05 7.13
CA VAL A 152 -5.14 -14.41 5.88
C VAL A 152 -6.25 -15.40 6.17
N ILE A 153 -7.45 -15.16 5.65
CA ILE A 153 -8.57 -16.12 5.70
C ILE A 153 -8.37 -17.16 4.61
N GLY A 154 -8.46 -18.43 5.02
CA GLY A 154 -8.27 -19.56 4.12
C GLY A 154 -9.39 -19.71 3.10
N ARG A 155 -9.05 -20.37 1.99
CA ARG A 155 -9.92 -20.72 0.85
C ARG A 155 -11.35 -21.06 1.24
N ASN A 156 -11.53 -22.07 2.10
CA ASN A 156 -12.84 -22.66 2.35
C ASN A 156 -13.85 -21.67 2.94
N SER A 157 -13.36 -20.66 3.67
CA SER A 157 -14.20 -19.60 4.23
C SER A 157 -14.55 -18.55 3.17
N SER A 158 -13.62 -18.22 2.26
CA SER A 158 -13.86 -17.23 1.20
C SER A 158 -14.69 -17.77 0.03
N PHE A 159 -14.56 -19.05 -0.32
CA PHE A 159 -15.20 -19.61 -1.52
C PHE A 159 -16.72 -19.79 -1.39
N VAL A 160 -17.26 -19.71 -0.17
CA VAL A 160 -18.71 -19.67 0.10
C VAL A 160 -19.38 -18.43 -0.52
N TYR A 161 -18.60 -17.42 -0.92
CA TYR A 161 -19.08 -16.16 -1.47
C TYR A 161 -19.08 -16.06 -3.01
N ARG A 162 -18.63 -17.10 -3.73
CA ARG A 162 -18.45 -17.13 -5.21
C ARG A 162 -19.59 -16.52 -6.02
N ASP A 163 -20.84 -16.85 -5.68
CA ASP A 163 -22.03 -16.46 -6.44
C ASP A 163 -22.98 -15.61 -5.60
N LYS A 164 -22.49 -15.07 -4.50
CA LYS A 164 -23.28 -14.24 -3.59
C LYS A 164 -23.12 -12.77 -3.98
N CYS A 165 -24.21 -12.10 -4.30
CA CYS A 165 -24.24 -10.64 -4.49
C CYS A 165 -24.21 -9.91 -3.14
N LEU A 166 -23.17 -10.13 -2.34
CA LEU A 166 -22.95 -9.46 -1.07
C LEU A 166 -21.87 -8.39 -1.25
N GLY A 167 -22.09 -7.21 -0.67
CA GLY A 167 -21.08 -6.16 -0.65
C GLY A 167 -19.90 -6.55 0.24
N SER A 168 -18.69 -6.09 -0.10
CA SER A 168 -17.44 -6.46 0.58
C SER A 168 -17.47 -6.17 2.09
N LYS A 169 -18.24 -5.16 2.54
CA LYS A 169 -18.46 -4.86 3.97
C LYS A 169 -19.22 -5.98 4.70
N GLN A 170 -20.21 -6.59 4.06
CA GLN A 170 -20.97 -7.68 4.66
C GLN A 170 -20.11 -8.94 4.74
N VAL A 171 -19.39 -9.26 3.65
CA VAL A 171 -18.46 -10.39 3.60
C VAL A 171 -17.37 -10.24 4.67
N ALA A 172 -16.81 -9.04 4.81
CA ALA A 172 -15.84 -8.72 5.85
C ALA A 172 -16.37 -8.91 7.27
N GLY A 173 -17.62 -8.49 7.52
CA GLY A 173 -18.30 -8.69 8.79
C GLY A 173 -18.53 -10.17 9.11
N GLU A 174 -18.97 -10.96 8.14
CA GLU A 174 -19.20 -12.41 8.30
C GLU A 174 -17.89 -13.18 8.51
N LEU A 175 -16.81 -12.80 7.82
CA LEU A 175 -15.49 -13.43 7.94
C LEU A 175 -14.64 -12.87 9.10
N GLY A 176 -15.10 -11.80 9.75
CA GLY A 176 -14.35 -11.11 10.80
C GLY A 176 -12.99 -10.59 10.31
N VAL A 177 -12.95 -10.00 9.11
CA VAL A 177 -11.76 -9.40 8.51
C VAL A 177 -11.92 -7.91 8.28
N ARG A 178 -10.80 -7.19 8.26
CA ARG A 178 -10.80 -5.76 7.91
C ARG A 178 -10.69 -5.55 6.40
N TYR A 179 -9.85 -6.33 5.73
CA TYR A 179 -9.56 -6.15 4.32
C TYR A 179 -10.17 -7.26 3.47
N VAL A 180 -10.64 -6.87 2.29
CA VAL A 180 -11.18 -7.80 1.29
C VAL A 180 -10.49 -7.53 -0.03
N LEU A 181 -9.88 -8.57 -0.60
CA LEU A 181 -9.35 -8.57 -1.96
C LEU A 181 -10.37 -9.22 -2.87
N GLU A 182 -10.82 -8.50 -3.89
CA GLU A 182 -11.78 -8.98 -4.87
C GLU A 182 -11.30 -8.65 -6.29
N GLY A 183 -11.76 -9.41 -7.28
CA GLY A 183 -11.26 -9.26 -8.63
C GLY A 183 -12.07 -10.00 -9.67
N SER A 184 -11.70 -9.82 -10.93
CA SER A 184 -12.25 -10.55 -12.07
C SER A 184 -11.17 -10.93 -13.06
N VAL A 185 -11.38 -12.07 -13.71
CA VAL A 185 -10.53 -12.60 -14.77
C VAL A 185 -11.34 -12.65 -16.06
N ARG A 186 -10.80 -12.06 -17.11
CA ARG A 186 -11.34 -12.12 -18.46
C ARG A 186 -10.29 -12.69 -19.39
N ARG A 187 -10.61 -13.78 -20.08
CA ARG A 187 -9.81 -14.28 -21.18
C ARG A 187 -10.47 -13.94 -22.51
N SER A 188 -9.66 -13.50 -23.46
CA SER A 188 -10.07 -13.20 -24.83
C SER A 188 -9.00 -13.75 -25.78
N GLY A 189 -9.25 -14.93 -26.35
CA GLY A 189 -8.28 -15.64 -27.19
C GLY A 189 -7.01 -15.99 -26.41
N SER A 190 -5.88 -15.44 -26.86
CA SER A 190 -4.56 -15.58 -26.25
C SER A 190 -4.22 -14.51 -25.20
N HIS A 191 -5.18 -13.73 -24.72
CA HIS A 191 -4.91 -12.69 -23.71
C HIS A 191 -5.75 -12.90 -22.46
N VAL A 192 -5.13 -12.72 -21.30
CA VAL A 192 -5.78 -12.69 -19.99
C VAL A 192 -5.69 -11.29 -19.43
N ARG A 193 -6.83 -10.78 -19.00
CA ARG A 193 -6.97 -9.53 -18.26
C ARG A 193 -7.47 -9.85 -16.86
N VAL A 194 -6.75 -9.38 -15.86
CA VAL A 194 -7.14 -9.49 -14.45
C VAL A 194 -7.31 -8.11 -13.87
N SER A 195 -8.49 -7.86 -13.31
CA SER A 195 -8.77 -6.65 -12.54
C SER A 195 -8.86 -7.05 -11.08
N VAL A 196 -8.16 -6.35 -10.20
CA VAL A 196 -8.15 -6.64 -8.76
C VAL A 196 -8.28 -5.34 -7.98
N GLN A 197 -8.94 -5.41 -6.83
CA GLN A 197 -9.11 -4.29 -5.92
C GLN A 197 -9.07 -4.74 -4.46
N LEU A 198 -8.46 -3.90 -3.64
CA LEU A 198 -8.35 -4.06 -2.20
C LEU A 198 -9.27 -3.05 -1.51
N VAL A 199 -10.14 -3.55 -0.65
CA VAL A 199 -11.17 -2.78 0.06
C VAL A 199 -10.90 -2.82 1.57
N ASP A 200 -10.87 -1.65 2.21
CA ASP A 200 -10.97 -1.55 3.68
C ASP A 200 -12.46 -1.54 4.05
N ALA A 201 -12.92 -2.64 4.66
CA ALA A 201 -14.31 -2.80 5.06
C ALA A 201 -14.72 -1.91 6.23
N ALA A 202 -13.76 -1.42 7.04
CA ALA A 202 -14.03 -0.50 8.14
C ALA A 202 -14.52 0.86 7.61
N SER A 203 -13.86 1.38 6.57
CA SER A 203 -14.21 2.63 5.90
C SER A 203 -15.12 2.45 4.68
N ALA A 204 -15.32 1.21 4.23
CA ALA A 204 -15.98 0.87 2.96
C ALA A 204 -15.35 1.59 1.76
N SER A 205 -14.03 1.79 1.79
CA SER A 205 -13.28 2.45 0.73
C SER A 205 -12.39 1.46 -0.02
N GLN A 206 -12.37 1.57 -1.34
CA GLN A 206 -11.33 0.97 -2.16
C GLN A 206 -10.02 1.70 -1.90
N ILE A 207 -9.02 0.99 -1.36
CA ILE A 207 -7.71 1.56 -1.01
C ILE A 207 -6.67 1.34 -2.13
N TRP A 208 -6.86 0.32 -2.96
CA TRP A 208 -6.03 0.06 -4.13
C TRP A 208 -6.81 -0.71 -5.20
N ALA A 209 -6.47 -0.49 -6.47
CA ALA A 209 -6.92 -1.33 -7.57
C ALA A 209 -5.92 -1.30 -8.71
N GLU A 210 -5.76 -2.43 -9.39
CA GLU A 210 -4.87 -2.57 -10.53
C GLU A 210 -5.42 -3.53 -11.58
N ARG A 211 -4.95 -3.36 -12.82
CA ARG A 211 -5.28 -4.20 -13.95
C ARG A 211 -4.02 -4.75 -14.59
N TYR A 212 -3.98 -6.06 -14.73
CA TYR A 212 -2.92 -6.81 -15.39
C TYR A 212 -3.40 -7.33 -16.73
N GLU A 213 -2.56 -7.21 -17.76
CA GLU A 213 -2.78 -7.80 -19.07
C GLU A 213 -1.57 -8.64 -19.45
N MET A 214 -1.81 -9.90 -19.80
CA MET A 214 -0.77 -10.87 -20.12
C MET A 214 -1.18 -11.72 -21.31
N GLU A 215 -0.21 -12.07 -22.13
CA GLU A 215 -0.39 -13.08 -23.17
C GLU A 215 -0.41 -14.47 -22.53
N LEU A 216 -1.41 -15.26 -22.92
CA LEU A 216 -1.63 -16.62 -22.49
C LEU A 216 -0.79 -17.56 -23.35
N ALA A 217 0.48 -17.71 -23.00
CA ALA A 217 1.33 -18.77 -23.52
C ALA A 217 1.04 -20.10 -22.81
N GLU A 218 1.13 -20.11 -21.48
CA GLU A 218 0.81 -21.25 -20.60
C GLU A 218 -0.06 -20.80 -19.42
N ALA A 219 -1.19 -21.47 -19.20
CA ALA A 219 -2.18 -21.03 -18.22
C ALA A 219 -1.66 -21.00 -16.79
N PHE A 220 -0.87 -22.00 -16.37
CA PHE A 220 -0.25 -22.06 -15.05
C PHE A 220 0.82 -20.99 -14.84
N ALA A 221 1.67 -20.74 -15.84
CA ALA A 221 2.69 -19.69 -15.75
C ALA A 221 2.08 -18.29 -15.62
N VAL A 222 0.97 -18.04 -16.33
CA VAL A 222 0.21 -16.79 -16.20
C VAL A 222 -0.43 -16.68 -14.82
N GLN A 223 -1.00 -17.77 -14.31
CA GLN A 223 -1.57 -17.83 -12.96
C GLN A 223 -0.52 -17.50 -11.88
N ASP A 224 0.63 -18.18 -11.91
CA ASP A 224 1.73 -17.97 -10.96
C ASP A 224 2.22 -16.51 -10.99
N ALA A 225 2.46 -15.97 -12.19
CA ALA A 225 2.97 -14.62 -12.36
C ALA A 225 1.98 -13.54 -11.91
N ILE A 226 0.67 -13.77 -12.11
CA ILE A 226 -0.39 -12.86 -11.64
C ILE A 226 -0.48 -12.90 -10.12
N ALA A 227 -0.54 -14.09 -9.53
CA ALA A 227 -0.61 -14.25 -8.09
C ALA A 227 0.60 -13.59 -7.39
N GLU A 228 1.78 -13.74 -7.97
CA GLU A 228 3.01 -13.16 -7.45
C GLU A 228 3.00 -11.62 -7.52
N ARG A 229 2.59 -11.04 -8.65
CA ARG A 229 2.47 -9.58 -8.81
C ARG A 229 1.43 -8.97 -7.87
N ILE A 230 0.25 -9.59 -7.79
CA ILE A 230 -0.81 -9.13 -6.88
C ILE A 230 -0.32 -9.21 -5.44
N THR A 231 0.28 -10.33 -5.03
CA THR A 231 0.82 -10.50 -3.67
C THR A 231 1.90 -9.45 -3.35
N GLY A 232 2.82 -9.20 -4.28
CA GLY A 232 3.87 -8.18 -4.12
C GLY A 232 3.35 -6.75 -4.04
N ALA A 233 2.18 -6.45 -4.63
CA ALA A 233 1.54 -5.14 -4.59
C ALA A 233 0.62 -4.94 -3.38
N ILE A 234 -0.06 -5.98 -2.90
CA ILE A 234 -1.05 -5.87 -1.81
C ILE A 234 -0.41 -5.60 -0.45
N GLU A 235 0.71 -6.26 -0.16
CA GLU A 235 1.35 -6.16 1.14
C GLU A 235 1.78 -4.71 1.49
N PRO A 236 2.45 -3.95 0.59
CA PRO A 236 2.79 -2.56 0.84
C PRO A 236 1.56 -1.65 1.06
N GLU A 237 0.45 -1.90 0.37
CA GLU A 237 -0.77 -1.09 0.48
C GLU A 237 -1.50 -1.31 1.82
N LEU A 238 -1.52 -2.56 2.29
CA LEU A 238 -1.98 -2.87 3.64
C LEU A 238 -1.12 -2.16 4.68
N LEU A 239 0.21 -2.19 4.51
CA LEU A 239 1.14 -1.59 5.46
C LEU A 239 0.94 -0.08 5.56
N LYS A 240 0.79 0.60 4.41
CA LYS A 240 0.49 2.04 4.35
C LYS A 240 -0.83 2.37 5.05
N THR A 241 -1.88 1.60 4.79
CA THR A 241 -3.22 1.85 5.35
C THR A 241 -3.25 1.63 6.85
N GLU A 242 -2.65 0.54 7.33
CA GLU A 242 -2.58 0.26 8.77
C GLU A 242 -1.71 1.28 9.50
N SER A 243 -0.68 1.81 8.86
CA SER A 243 0.16 2.83 9.46
C SER A 243 -0.58 4.15 9.70
N LEU A 244 -1.74 4.42 9.11
CA LEU A 244 -2.43 5.70 9.32
C LEU A 244 -2.81 5.91 10.81
N PRO A 245 -2.71 7.15 11.35
CA PRO A 245 -3.07 7.42 12.73
C PRO A 245 -4.56 7.12 12.89
N ALA A 246 -4.90 6.08 13.65
CA ALA A 246 -6.28 5.81 13.99
C ALA A 246 -6.81 7.05 14.73
N GLY A 247 -7.79 7.74 14.15
CA GLY A 247 -8.43 8.89 14.78
C GLY A 247 -8.84 8.52 16.20
N ALA A 248 -8.16 9.13 17.18
CA ALA A 248 -8.41 9.07 18.62
C ALA A 248 -9.29 7.89 19.10
N ARG A 249 -8.77 6.65 19.07
CA ARG A 249 -9.32 5.59 19.93
C ARG A 249 -8.89 5.88 21.36
N HIS A 250 -9.72 6.63 22.09
CA HIS A 250 -9.60 6.85 23.53
C HIS A 250 -10.16 5.63 24.30
N SER A 251 -9.46 5.29 25.39
CA SER A 251 -9.86 4.47 26.57
C SER A 251 -9.17 3.11 26.83
N GLY A 252 -7.95 2.87 26.34
CA GLY A 252 -7.12 1.73 26.77
C GLY A 252 -5.65 2.11 26.98
N ASN A 253 -4.93 1.32 27.78
CA ASN A 253 -3.46 1.40 27.86
C ASN A 253 -2.89 1.15 26.45
N VAL A 254 -1.90 1.95 26.03
CA VAL A 254 -1.25 1.80 24.73
C VAL A 254 -0.57 0.42 24.66
N THR A 255 -0.89 -0.37 23.63
CA THR A 255 -0.28 -1.68 23.40
C THR A 255 1.06 -1.56 22.65
N ALA A 256 1.90 -2.60 22.71
CA ALA A 256 3.13 -2.66 21.92
C ALA A 256 2.84 -2.58 20.40
N TRP A 257 1.75 -3.22 19.94
CA TRP A 257 1.32 -3.16 18.55
C TRP A 257 0.85 -1.77 18.12
N ASP A 258 0.16 -1.02 18.98
CA ASP A 258 -0.20 0.38 18.70
C ASP A 258 1.03 1.27 18.52
N LEU A 259 2.10 1.01 19.27
CA LEU A 259 3.38 1.72 19.12
C LEU A 259 4.07 1.35 17.81
N VAL A 260 4.07 0.06 17.43
CA VAL A 260 4.57 -0.37 16.12
C VAL A 260 3.83 0.35 15.00
N ARG A 261 2.50 0.38 15.04
CA ARG A 261 1.67 1.07 14.03
C ARG A 261 2.02 2.56 13.91
N GLN A 262 2.12 3.25 15.05
CA GLN A 262 2.54 4.66 15.08
C GLN A 262 3.98 4.87 14.59
N GLY A 263 4.89 3.98 14.95
CA GLY A 263 6.29 4.03 14.50
C GLY A 263 6.39 3.85 13.00
N THR A 264 5.65 2.91 12.42
CA THR A 264 5.61 2.65 10.98
C THR A 264 5.04 3.84 10.21
N TRP A 265 4.05 4.54 10.76
CA TRP A 265 3.59 5.82 10.21
C TRP A 265 4.73 6.82 10.06
N HIS A 266 5.43 7.09 11.16
CA HIS A 266 6.54 8.02 11.17
C HIS A 266 7.67 7.56 10.23
N PHE A 267 7.96 6.26 10.19
CA PHE A 267 8.97 5.69 9.30
C PHE A 267 8.66 5.97 7.82
N HIS A 268 7.41 5.79 7.38
CA HIS A 268 7.04 6.04 5.98
C HIS A 268 7.03 7.54 5.60
N HIS A 269 6.98 8.45 6.57
CA HIS A 269 7.14 9.89 6.36
C HIS A 269 8.63 10.25 6.41
N VAL A 270 9.37 9.91 5.36
CA VAL A 270 10.85 9.99 5.32
C VAL A 270 11.40 11.36 5.73
N GLY A 271 12.08 11.40 6.86
CA GLY A 271 12.72 12.59 7.44
C GLY A 271 13.46 12.26 8.73
N GLN A 272 14.43 13.11 9.10
CA GLN A 272 15.25 12.87 10.30
C GLN A 272 14.39 12.78 11.57
N LYS A 273 13.57 13.81 11.83
CA LYS A 273 12.73 13.89 13.04
C LYS A 273 11.74 12.72 13.12
N THR A 274 11.17 12.32 11.99
CA THR A 274 10.19 11.24 11.94
C THR A 274 10.85 9.87 12.16
N HIS A 275 12.04 9.62 11.59
CA HIS A 275 12.76 8.37 11.84
C HIS A 275 13.27 8.25 13.28
N LEU A 276 13.75 9.34 13.87
CA LEU A 276 14.12 9.36 15.28
C LEU A 276 12.91 9.05 16.17
N ARG A 277 11.74 9.65 15.87
CA ARG A 277 10.49 9.36 16.57
C ARG A 277 10.03 7.91 16.39
N ALA A 278 10.12 7.37 15.17
CA ALA A 278 9.81 5.97 14.89
C ALA A 278 10.68 5.02 15.72
N ARG A 279 11.99 5.29 15.81
CA ARG A 279 12.92 4.51 16.64
C ARG A 279 12.54 4.51 18.12
N GLU A 280 12.16 5.67 18.68
CA GLU A 280 11.67 5.74 20.07
C GLU A 280 10.42 4.87 20.29
N LEU A 281 9.47 4.91 19.36
CA LEU A 281 8.23 4.13 19.44
C LEU A 281 8.52 2.63 19.36
N PHE A 282 9.40 2.19 18.45
CA PHE A 282 9.77 0.78 18.35
C PHE A 282 10.57 0.28 19.56
N ARG A 283 11.44 1.12 20.16
CA ARG A 283 12.11 0.79 21.42
C ARG A 283 11.13 0.57 22.55
N GLU A 284 10.13 1.45 22.70
CA GLU A 284 9.11 1.29 23.73
C GLU A 284 8.21 0.07 23.45
N ALA A 285 7.91 -0.22 22.18
CA ALA A 285 7.21 -1.44 21.78
C ALA A 285 7.98 -2.70 22.21
N CYS A 286 9.29 -2.76 21.95
CA CYS A 286 10.16 -3.86 22.39
C CYS A 286 10.22 -3.99 23.92
N ARG A 287 10.06 -2.87 24.66
CA ARG A 287 10.07 -2.85 26.12
C ARG A 287 8.75 -3.32 26.72
N LEU A 288 7.63 -3.01 26.07
CA LEU A 288 6.29 -3.46 26.48
C LEU A 288 6.03 -4.92 26.15
N ASP A 289 6.49 -5.39 24.98
CA ASP A 289 6.38 -6.78 24.55
C ASP A 289 7.69 -7.25 23.91
N PRO A 290 8.60 -7.85 24.70
CA PRO A 290 9.88 -8.35 24.19
C PRO A 290 9.75 -9.50 23.18
N ASP A 291 8.61 -10.18 23.12
CA ASP A 291 8.39 -11.32 22.22
C ASP A 291 7.65 -10.90 20.93
N LEU A 292 7.31 -9.61 20.78
CA LEU A 292 6.72 -9.05 19.56
C LEU A 292 7.79 -8.87 18.47
N ALA A 293 7.92 -9.85 17.57
CA ALA A 293 8.88 -9.84 16.47
C ALA A 293 8.82 -8.56 15.62
N GLU A 294 7.63 -7.99 15.40
CA GLU A 294 7.44 -6.77 14.62
C GLU A 294 8.09 -5.55 15.27
N ALA A 295 8.11 -5.44 16.60
CA ALA A 295 8.79 -4.32 17.26
C ALA A 295 10.30 -4.35 16.96
N HIS A 296 10.90 -5.54 17.05
CA HIS A 296 12.33 -5.76 16.82
C HIS A 296 12.73 -5.57 15.36
N LEU A 297 11.96 -6.10 14.40
CA LEU A 297 12.28 -5.94 12.98
C LEU A 297 12.19 -4.48 12.55
N TRP A 298 11.22 -3.73 13.08
CA TRP A 298 11.05 -2.32 12.76
C TRP A 298 12.13 -1.45 13.41
N LEU A 299 12.57 -1.80 14.62
CA LEU A 299 13.73 -1.18 15.25
C LEU A 299 15.02 -1.40 14.44
N GLY A 300 15.22 -2.62 13.91
CA GLY A 300 16.32 -2.91 12.98
C GLY A 300 16.26 -2.02 11.74
N ARG A 301 15.12 -2.04 11.05
CA ARG A 301 14.90 -1.29 9.80
C ARG A 301 15.09 0.21 9.96
N VAL A 302 14.53 0.82 11.02
CA VAL A 302 14.67 2.27 11.23
C VAL A 302 16.11 2.66 11.56
N SER A 303 16.83 1.82 12.31
CA SER A 303 18.23 2.09 12.68
C SER A 303 19.14 2.06 11.46
N ALA A 304 18.97 1.07 10.57
CA ALA A 304 19.65 1.04 9.29
C ALA A 304 19.29 2.27 8.43
N GLY A 305 18.02 2.68 8.38
CA GLY A 305 17.59 3.88 7.67
C GLY A 305 18.24 5.18 8.18
N ILE A 306 18.31 5.36 9.50
CA ILE A 306 18.96 6.53 10.12
C ILE A 306 20.45 6.59 9.73
N VAL A 307 21.15 5.46 9.72
CA VAL A 307 22.55 5.38 9.28
C VAL A 307 22.68 5.65 7.78
N ALA A 308 21.85 4.99 6.96
CA ALA A 308 21.86 5.11 5.51
C ALA A 308 21.61 6.56 5.02
N TYR A 309 20.69 7.28 5.67
CA TYR A 309 20.39 8.67 5.35
C TYR A 309 21.38 9.66 5.98
N GLY A 310 22.33 9.19 6.80
CA GLY A 310 23.33 10.05 7.44
C GLY A 310 22.79 10.88 8.60
N TRP A 311 21.73 10.42 9.24
CA TRP A 311 21.04 11.13 10.32
C TRP A 311 21.53 10.76 11.72
N SER A 312 22.51 9.87 11.81
CA SER A 312 23.10 9.40 13.05
C SER A 312 24.44 10.09 13.33
N ASP A 313 24.60 10.61 14.55
CA ASP A 313 25.88 11.08 15.08
C ASP A 313 26.82 9.93 15.51
N ARG A 314 26.26 8.73 15.75
CA ARG A 314 27.00 7.56 16.23
C ARG A 314 26.66 6.31 15.39
N PRO A 315 27.01 6.30 14.09
CA PRO A 315 26.51 5.30 13.14
C PRO A 315 26.86 3.86 13.53
N SER A 316 28.03 3.63 14.12
CA SER A 316 28.44 2.30 14.59
C SER A 316 27.63 1.79 15.80
N GLU A 317 27.18 2.68 16.68
CA GLU A 317 26.30 2.30 17.82
C GLU A 317 24.87 2.06 17.33
N ASP A 318 24.36 2.97 16.50
CA ASP A 318 23.00 2.91 15.96
C ASP A 318 22.81 1.66 15.09
N ILE A 319 23.79 1.31 14.25
CA ILE A 319 23.69 0.09 13.44
C ILE A 319 23.79 -1.18 14.27
N ARG A 320 24.57 -1.17 15.36
CA ARG A 320 24.68 -2.31 16.27
C ARG A 320 23.37 -2.58 16.99
N GLU A 321 22.69 -1.53 17.46
CA GLU A 321 21.32 -1.66 17.99
C GLU A 321 20.38 -2.28 16.95
N GLY A 322 20.44 -1.80 15.70
CA GLY A 322 19.61 -2.33 14.63
C GLY A 322 19.87 -3.81 14.35
N LEU A 323 21.15 -4.20 14.33
CA LEU A 323 21.57 -5.59 14.11
C LEU A 323 21.13 -6.51 15.25
N ASP A 324 21.31 -6.07 16.51
CA ASP A 324 20.86 -6.82 17.69
C ASP A 324 19.34 -7.05 17.64
N ALA A 325 18.56 -6.00 17.34
CA ALA A 325 17.11 -6.11 17.21
C ALA A 325 16.71 -7.04 16.05
N ALA A 326 17.35 -6.92 14.89
CA ALA A 326 17.06 -7.76 13.74
C ALA A 326 17.34 -9.26 14.02
N LEU A 327 18.42 -9.57 14.75
CA LEU A 327 18.71 -10.94 15.19
C LEU A 327 17.63 -11.48 16.14
N VAL A 328 17.13 -10.66 17.05
CA VAL A 328 15.99 -11.03 17.91
C VAL A 328 14.73 -11.29 17.08
N ALA A 329 14.43 -10.44 16.10
CA ALA A 329 13.28 -10.63 15.21
C ALA A 329 13.34 -11.95 14.43
N VAL A 330 14.51 -12.33 13.91
CA VAL A 330 14.72 -13.61 13.23
C VAL A 330 14.56 -14.79 14.19
N ARG A 331 15.04 -14.66 15.44
CA ARG A 331 14.86 -15.70 16.46
C ARG A 331 13.40 -15.91 16.87
N LEU A 332 12.63 -14.82 16.96
CA LEU A 332 11.22 -14.85 17.34
C LEU A 332 10.34 -15.37 16.20
N ASP A 333 10.65 -15.04 14.95
CA ASP A 333 9.96 -15.56 13.77
C ASP A 333 10.93 -15.77 12.59
N GLU A 334 11.50 -16.98 12.52
CA GLU A 334 12.45 -17.37 11.48
C GLU A 334 11.81 -17.46 10.08
N LYS A 335 10.48 -17.54 10.01
CA LYS A 335 9.70 -17.69 8.77
C LYS A 335 9.12 -16.38 8.29
N ASN A 336 9.44 -15.27 8.95
CA ASN A 336 9.04 -13.94 8.51
C ASN A 336 10.09 -13.35 7.56
N PRO A 337 9.75 -13.09 6.28
CA PRO A 337 10.69 -12.52 5.33
C PRO A 337 11.14 -11.09 5.74
N TYR A 338 10.32 -10.36 6.51
CA TYR A 338 10.69 -9.03 7.03
C TYR A 338 11.78 -9.08 8.09
N SER A 339 11.81 -10.11 8.94
CA SER A 339 12.86 -10.28 9.94
C SER A 339 14.22 -10.47 9.27
N HIS A 340 14.27 -11.31 8.23
CA HIS A 340 15.47 -11.54 7.43
C HIS A 340 15.87 -10.32 6.61
N TYR A 341 14.92 -9.55 6.08
CA TYR A 341 15.21 -8.26 5.45
C TYR A 341 15.81 -7.25 6.42
N ALA A 342 15.28 -7.14 7.65
CA ALA A 342 15.84 -6.26 8.67
C ALA A 342 17.28 -6.66 9.01
N LEU A 343 17.56 -7.97 9.10
CA LEU A 343 18.92 -8.49 9.32
C LEU A 343 19.84 -8.16 8.14
N ALA A 344 19.35 -8.33 6.90
CA ALA A 344 20.12 -8.07 5.69
C ALA A 344 20.51 -6.58 5.58
N ILE A 345 19.55 -5.67 5.73
CA ILE A 345 19.83 -4.22 5.63
C ILE A 345 20.75 -3.75 6.75
N CYS A 346 20.58 -4.26 7.99
CA CYS A 346 21.48 -3.92 9.09
C CYS A 346 22.90 -4.45 8.82
N SER A 347 23.03 -5.68 8.32
CA SER A 347 24.33 -6.28 8.01
C SER A 347 25.06 -5.53 6.89
N ALA A 348 24.33 -5.04 5.87
CA ALA A 348 24.89 -4.24 4.79
C ALA A 348 25.55 -2.95 5.32
N TYR A 349 24.86 -2.24 6.22
CA TYR A 349 25.39 -1.01 6.84
C TYR A 349 26.34 -1.27 8.02
N ALA A 350 26.36 -2.48 8.58
CA ALA A 350 27.36 -2.93 9.56
C ALA A 350 28.66 -3.41 8.89
N ASN A 351 28.82 -3.21 7.58
CA ASN A 351 29.96 -3.66 6.79
C ASN A 351 30.17 -5.18 6.80
N ALA A 352 29.08 -5.95 6.88
CA ALA A 352 29.06 -7.41 6.81
C ALA A 352 28.24 -7.88 5.59
N PRO A 353 28.70 -7.62 4.35
CA PRO A 353 27.90 -7.83 3.16
C PRO A 353 27.66 -9.32 2.85
N GLU A 354 28.54 -10.24 3.29
CA GLU A 354 28.30 -11.68 3.17
C GLU A 354 27.09 -12.11 4.02
N GLN A 355 26.99 -11.61 5.25
CA GLN A 355 25.83 -11.84 6.11
C GLN A 355 24.57 -11.17 5.54
N ALA A 356 24.72 -9.99 4.93
CA ALA A 356 23.63 -9.30 4.26
C ALA A 356 23.04 -10.15 3.13
N VAL A 357 23.90 -10.75 2.29
CA VAL A 357 23.47 -11.64 1.21
C VAL A 357 22.78 -12.89 1.75
N LEU A 358 23.33 -13.58 2.75
CA LEU A 358 22.72 -14.78 3.32
C LEU A 358 21.32 -14.51 3.90
N ALA A 359 21.17 -13.41 4.64
CA ALA A 359 19.87 -13.01 5.19
C ALA A 359 18.89 -12.62 4.07
N ALA A 360 19.37 -11.94 3.03
CA ALA A 360 18.54 -11.55 1.89
C ALA A 360 18.07 -12.76 1.06
N GLU A 361 18.95 -13.73 0.79
CA GLU A 361 18.62 -15.01 0.16
C GLU A 361 17.54 -15.72 0.96
N ARG A 362 17.68 -15.76 2.29
CA ARG A 362 16.66 -16.38 3.14
C ARG A 362 15.30 -15.68 3.07
N ALA A 363 15.28 -14.35 3.01
CA ALA A 363 14.04 -13.59 2.82
C ALA A 363 13.35 -13.93 1.49
N VAL A 364 14.13 -14.07 0.41
CA VAL A 364 13.64 -14.43 -0.93
C VAL A 364 13.20 -15.90 -1.01
N GLU A 365 13.90 -16.81 -0.34
CA GLU A 365 13.48 -18.23 -0.23
C GLU A 365 12.14 -18.38 0.48
N ILE A 366 11.94 -17.64 1.58
CA ILE A 366 10.70 -17.65 2.35
C ILE A 366 9.55 -17.08 1.51
N SER A 367 9.82 -15.98 0.79
CA SER A 367 8.83 -15.33 -0.06
C SER A 367 9.47 -14.78 -1.34
N PRO A 368 9.41 -15.54 -2.46
CA PRO A 368 9.93 -15.10 -3.74
C PRO A 368 9.28 -13.81 -4.28
N SER A 369 8.04 -13.52 -3.87
CA SER A 369 7.29 -12.30 -4.21
C SER A 369 7.64 -11.10 -3.33
N PHE A 370 8.51 -11.26 -2.33
CA PHE A 370 8.87 -10.19 -1.42
C PHE A 370 9.89 -9.24 -2.06
N ALA A 371 9.38 -8.14 -2.63
CA ALA A 371 10.19 -7.14 -3.31
C ALA A 371 11.38 -6.67 -2.44
N LEU A 372 11.15 -6.26 -1.19
CA LEU A 372 12.23 -5.75 -0.34
C LEU A 372 13.36 -6.77 -0.09
N GLY A 373 13.08 -8.08 -0.13
CA GLY A 373 14.10 -9.13 -0.08
C GLY A 373 15.04 -9.08 -1.29
N HIS A 374 14.48 -8.92 -2.49
CA HIS A 374 15.25 -8.75 -3.72
C HIS A 374 16.07 -7.44 -3.74
N LEU A 375 15.55 -6.36 -3.17
CA LEU A 375 16.30 -5.10 -3.00
C LEU A 375 17.57 -5.32 -2.18
N VAL A 376 17.44 -5.92 -1.00
CA VAL A 376 18.59 -6.12 -0.10
C VAL A 376 19.53 -7.21 -0.58
N LEU A 377 19.05 -8.18 -1.36
CA LEU A 377 19.91 -9.14 -2.04
C LEU A 377 20.79 -8.44 -3.07
N GLY A 378 20.18 -7.62 -3.92
CA GLY A 378 20.90 -6.80 -4.89
C GLY A 378 21.88 -5.83 -4.24
N MET A 379 21.45 -5.14 -3.18
CA MET A 379 22.31 -4.23 -2.40
C MET A 379 23.49 -4.99 -1.78
N GLY A 380 23.25 -6.15 -1.15
CA GLY A 380 24.28 -6.98 -0.54
C GLY A 380 25.31 -7.46 -1.57
N GLN A 381 24.85 -7.93 -2.73
CA GLN A 381 25.71 -8.34 -3.84
C GLN A 381 26.56 -7.17 -4.37
N LEU A 382 25.97 -5.98 -4.52
CA LEU A 382 26.71 -4.80 -4.92
C LEU A 382 27.76 -4.41 -3.87
N PHE A 383 27.40 -4.42 -2.58
CA PHE A 383 28.30 -4.01 -1.50
C PHE A 383 29.44 -5.00 -1.21
N ARG A 384 29.31 -6.28 -1.60
CA ARG A 384 30.44 -7.23 -1.57
C ARG A 384 31.30 -7.20 -2.84
N GLY A 385 31.01 -6.32 -3.80
CA GLY A 385 31.81 -6.17 -5.03
C GLY A 385 31.29 -6.95 -6.24
N SER A 386 30.12 -7.60 -6.16
CA SER A 386 29.52 -8.35 -7.26
C SER A 386 28.46 -7.49 -7.99
N ALA A 387 28.89 -6.57 -8.86
CA ALA A 387 27.95 -5.74 -9.62
C ALA A 387 27.06 -6.58 -10.54
N PHE A 388 27.58 -7.65 -11.15
CA PHE A 388 26.82 -8.52 -12.05
C PHE A 388 25.69 -9.26 -11.32
N GLU A 389 26.00 -9.88 -10.19
CA GLU A 389 25.03 -10.63 -9.39
C GLU A 389 23.97 -9.72 -8.75
N ALA A 390 24.25 -8.43 -8.60
CA ALA A 390 23.28 -7.46 -8.10
C ALA A 390 22.15 -7.16 -9.10
N ILE A 391 22.37 -7.29 -10.41
CA ILE A 391 21.41 -6.84 -11.43
C ILE A 391 20.09 -7.60 -11.36
N ALA A 392 20.13 -8.94 -11.43
CA ALA A 392 18.91 -9.75 -11.56
C ALA A 392 17.94 -9.61 -10.36
N PRO A 393 18.41 -9.65 -9.09
CA PRO A 393 17.54 -9.35 -7.95
C PRO A 393 16.97 -7.93 -8.00
N LEU A 394 17.78 -6.92 -8.35
CA LEU A 394 17.30 -5.55 -8.40
C LEU A 394 16.22 -5.36 -9.48
N GLU A 395 16.41 -5.91 -10.68
CA GLU A 395 15.37 -5.93 -11.72
C GLU A 395 14.11 -6.66 -11.23
N ARG A 396 14.29 -7.81 -10.58
CA ARG A 396 13.19 -8.64 -10.11
C ARG A 396 12.28 -7.90 -9.14
N GLY A 397 12.84 -7.27 -8.12
CA GLY A 397 12.00 -6.61 -7.13
C GLY A 397 11.37 -5.31 -7.62
N LEU A 398 11.98 -4.59 -8.57
CA LEU A 398 11.33 -3.49 -9.29
C LEU A 398 10.15 -3.96 -10.16
N MET A 399 10.18 -5.18 -10.68
CA MET A 399 9.03 -5.78 -11.37
C MET A 399 7.89 -6.15 -10.40
N LEU A 400 8.22 -6.50 -9.15
CA LEU A 400 7.24 -6.88 -8.12
C LEU A 400 6.54 -5.67 -7.49
N ASN A 401 7.25 -4.54 -7.36
CA ASN A 401 6.69 -3.30 -6.81
C ASN A 401 7.13 -2.08 -7.66
N PRO A 402 6.55 -1.86 -8.85
CA PRO A 402 7.00 -0.84 -9.79
C PRO A 402 6.71 0.60 -9.35
N TYR A 403 5.76 0.81 -8.42
CA TYR A 403 5.25 2.14 -8.05
C TYR A 403 5.62 2.58 -6.63
N ASP A 404 6.57 1.90 -5.97
CA ASP A 404 7.01 2.31 -4.64
C ASP A 404 7.62 3.73 -4.65
N PRO A 405 7.15 4.66 -3.79
CA PRO A 405 7.73 6.00 -3.69
C PRO A 405 9.22 6.00 -3.29
N GLN A 406 9.74 4.91 -2.70
CA GLN A 406 11.15 4.74 -2.34
C GLN A 406 11.99 4.06 -3.44
N ASN A 407 11.40 3.73 -4.60
CA ASN A 407 12.12 3.11 -5.72
C ASN A 407 13.31 3.92 -6.24
N PHE A 408 13.42 5.20 -5.89
CA PHE A 408 14.59 6.03 -6.22
C PHE A 408 15.92 5.44 -5.69
N VAL A 409 15.94 4.85 -4.49
CA VAL A 409 17.15 4.21 -3.93
C VAL A 409 17.47 2.95 -4.73
N TRP A 410 16.45 2.14 -4.99
CA TRP A 410 16.56 0.91 -5.75
C TRP A 410 17.11 1.13 -7.15
N LEU A 411 16.50 2.07 -7.89
CA LEU A 411 16.90 2.44 -9.24
C LEU A 411 18.33 3.00 -9.27
N ASN A 412 18.78 3.68 -8.21
CA ASN A 412 20.17 4.13 -8.11
C ASN A 412 21.15 2.97 -7.92
N LEU A 413 20.83 1.98 -7.07
CA LEU A 413 21.65 0.78 -6.93
C LEU A 413 21.72 -0.01 -8.24
N LEU A 414 20.60 -0.12 -8.97
CA LEU A 414 20.57 -0.77 -10.27
C LEU A 414 21.39 0.01 -11.31
N ALA A 415 21.32 1.35 -11.29
CA ALA A 415 22.14 2.18 -12.16
C ALA A 415 23.64 1.99 -11.91
N LEU A 416 24.07 1.94 -10.65
CA LEU A 416 25.46 1.63 -10.29
C LEU A 416 25.86 0.22 -10.72
N ALA A 417 25.00 -0.78 -10.49
CA ALA A 417 25.26 -2.16 -10.90
C ALA A 417 25.45 -2.29 -12.43
N TYR A 418 24.63 -1.59 -13.23
CA TYR A 418 24.83 -1.53 -14.68
C TYR A 418 26.11 -0.78 -15.06
N LEU A 419 26.38 0.37 -14.43
CA LEU A 419 27.55 1.20 -14.73
C LEU A 419 28.85 0.40 -14.53
N PHE A 420 29.01 -0.25 -13.38
CA PHE A 420 30.20 -1.07 -13.08
C PHE A 420 30.31 -2.36 -13.91
N ASN A 421 29.27 -2.72 -14.67
CA ASN A 421 29.30 -3.78 -15.67
C ASN A 421 29.49 -3.24 -17.10
N GLY A 422 29.83 -1.97 -17.28
CA GLY A 422 30.00 -1.34 -18.60
C GLY A 422 28.70 -1.12 -19.37
N ARG A 423 27.53 -1.26 -18.72
CA ARG A 423 26.19 -1.11 -19.31
C ARG A 423 25.66 0.31 -19.11
N ALA A 424 26.43 1.29 -19.60
CA ALA A 424 26.19 2.70 -19.31
C ALA A 424 24.84 3.24 -19.84
N ASN A 425 24.30 2.68 -20.92
CA ASN A 425 22.99 3.07 -21.44
C ASN A 425 21.84 2.64 -20.50
N GLU A 426 21.89 1.40 -20.01
CA GLU A 426 20.92 0.89 -19.03
C GLU A 426 21.06 1.60 -17.68
N ALA A 427 22.30 1.90 -17.26
CA ALA A 427 22.58 2.70 -16.09
C ALA A 427 21.92 4.08 -16.17
N LEU A 428 22.10 4.78 -17.31
CA LEU A 428 21.46 6.07 -17.56
C LEU A 428 19.93 5.98 -17.52
N ALA A 429 19.35 4.93 -18.13
CA ALA A 429 17.90 4.73 -18.13
C ALA A 429 17.34 4.53 -16.71
N ALA A 430 18.02 3.74 -15.87
CA ALA A 430 17.66 3.54 -14.47
C ALA A 430 17.80 4.84 -13.66
N GLY A 431 18.92 5.56 -13.81
CA GLY A 431 19.17 6.83 -13.13
C GLY A 431 18.15 7.92 -13.49
N ILE A 432 17.71 8.00 -14.76
CA ILE A 432 16.67 8.94 -15.19
C ILE A 432 15.33 8.63 -14.51
N LYS A 433 14.96 7.34 -14.38
CA LYS A 433 13.76 6.94 -13.64
C LYS A 433 13.89 7.32 -12.17
N ALA A 434 15.04 7.08 -11.54
CA ALA A 434 15.30 7.45 -10.16
C ALA A 434 15.10 8.96 -9.94
N ARG A 435 15.68 9.79 -10.83
CA ARG A 435 15.58 11.26 -10.75
C ARG A 435 14.14 11.75 -10.88
N LYS A 436 13.30 11.10 -11.69
CA LYS A 436 11.87 11.44 -11.78
C LYS A 436 11.14 11.21 -10.47
N VAL A 437 11.50 10.16 -9.72
CA VAL A 437 10.89 9.85 -8.42
C VAL A 437 11.35 10.83 -7.35
N ARG A 438 12.66 11.13 -7.28
CA ARG A 438 13.22 12.06 -6.30
C ARG A 438 14.27 13.01 -6.92
N PRO A 439 13.85 14.15 -7.50
CA PRO A 439 14.75 15.06 -8.21
C PRO A 439 15.82 15.72 -7.33
N SER A 440 15.58 15.88 -6.04
CA SER A 440 16.49 16.57 -5.10
C SER A 440 17.49 15.63 -4.40
N TRP A 441 17.52 14.34 -4.73
CA TRP A 441 18.43 13.40 -4.07
C TRP A 441 19.78 13.35 -4.78
N ARG A 442 20.78 13.98 -4.14
CA ARG A 442 22.15 14.17 -4.65
C ARG A 442 22.82 12.89 -5.21
N PRO A 443 22.72 11.69 -4.59
CA PRO A 443 23.36 10.47 -5.13
C PRO A 443 22.92 10.07 -6.54
N ILE A 444 21.68 10.40 -6.95
CA ILE A 444 21.23 10.13 -8.33
C ILE A 444 21.98 11.01 -9.32
N HIS A 445 22.23 12.28 -8.99
CA HIS A 445 22.95 13.20 -9.88
C HIS A 445 24.42 12.81 -10.02
N GLU A 446 25.02 12.31 -8.93
CA GLU A 446 26.37 11.72 -8.95
C GLU A 446 26.42 10.54 -9.94
N THR A 447 25.49 9.60 -9.80
CA THR A 447 25.39 8.42 -10.68
C THR A 447 25.12 8.82 -12.13
N LEU A 448 24.22 9.78 -12.36
CA LEU A 448 23.90 10.28 -13.71
C LEU A 448 25.09 10.99 -14.36
N ALA A 449 25.85 11.80 -13.62
CA ALA A 449 27.08 12.42 -14.12
C ALA A 449 28.07 11.36 -14.60
N CYS A 450 28.29 10.31 -13.81
CA CYS A 450 29.15 9.18 -14.16
C CYS A 450 28.65 8.45 -15.43
N CYS A 451 27.34 8.22 -15.55
CA CYS A 451 26.74 7.62 -16.73
C CYS A 451 26.94 8.49 -17.99
N TYR A 452 26.75 9.81 -17.87
CA TYR A 452 26.92 10.73 -19.00
C TYR A 452 28.37 10.81 -19.46
N VAL A 453 29.35 10.86 -18.54
CA VAL A 453 30.78 10.80 -18.89
C VAL A 453 31.11 9.50 -19.62
N SER A 454 30.66 8.36 -19.08
CA SER A 454 30.88 7.05 -19.69
C SER A 454 30.28 6.91 -21.10
N LEU A 455 29.31 7.75 -21.44
CA LEU A 455 28.68 7.82 -22.77
C LEU A 455 29.24 8.97 -23.65
N GLY A 456 30.27 9.69 -23.20
CA GLY A 456 30.86 10.83 -23.92
C GLY A 456 30.01 12.10 -23.93
N ARG A 457 28.98 12.19 -23.07
CA ARG A 457 28.00 13.28 -22.99
C ARG A 457 28.39 14.31 -21.93
N LEU A 458 29.57 14.93 -22.10
CA LEU A 458 30.16 15.88 -21.14
C LEU A 458 29.29 17.11 -20.80
N PRO A 459 28.50 17.70 -21.72
CA PRO A 459 27.60 18.81 -21.36
C PRO A 459 26.53 18.41 -20.33
N GLU A 460 25.89 17.26 -20.51
CA GLU A 460 24.88 16.74 -19.58
C GLU A 460 25.49 16.30 -18.25
N ALA A 461 26.71 15.75 -18.27
CA ALA A 461 27.45 15.42 -17.06
C ALA A 461 27.74 16.67 -16.21
N ARG A 462 28.23 17.75 -16.84
CA ARG A 462 28.47 19.04 -16.18
C ARG A 462 27.20 19.62 -15.56
N SER A 463 26.08 19.54 -16.27
CA SER A 463 24.79 19.99 -15.75
C SER A 463 24.37 19.23 -14.47
N CYS A 464 24.67 17.93 -14.38
CA CYS A 464 24.42 17.17 -13.16
C CYS A 464 25.30 17.64 -11.99
N VAL A 465 26.59 17.89 -12.24
CA VAL A 465 27.52 18.44 -11.22
C VAL A 465 27.09 19.84 -10.76
N GLU A 466 26.63 20.69 -11.67
CA GLU A 466 26.07 22.02 -11.34
C GLU A 466 24.84 21.89 -10.45
N GLN A 467 23.89 21.03 -10.80
CA GLN A 467 22.69 20.77 -9.98
C GLN A 467 23.06 20.26 -8.58
N MET A 468 24.10 19.43 -8.46
CA MET A 468 24.59 18.98 -7.16
C MET A 468 25.14 20.12 -6.29
N ARG A 469 25.71 21.19 -6.85
CA ARG A 469 26.24 22.31 -6.05
C ARG A 469 25.15 23.06 -5.30
N ASP A 470 23.95 23.12 -5.89
CA ASP A 470 22.79 23.79 -5.32
C ASP A 470 21.99 22.90 -4.35
N MET A 471 22.40 21.63 -4.17
CA MET A 471 21.76 20.68 -3.26
C MET A 471 22.48 20.57 -1.93
N ASP A 472 21.72 20.41 -0.85
CA ASP A 472 22.24 20.08 0.47
C ASP A 472 23.17 18.86 0.39
N THR A 473 24.39 19.02 0.91
CA THR A 473 25.30 17.90 1.10
C THR A 473 24.73 17.03 2.23
N PRO A 474 24.33 15.79 1.95
CA PRO A 474 23.81 14.93 3.02
C PRO A 474 24.90 14.71 4.07
N SER A 475 24.52 14.75 5.34
CA SER A 475 25.43 14.55 6.48
C SER A 475 26.00 13.12 6.55
N GLY A 476 25.49 12.19 5.74
CA GLY A 476 26.09 10.88 5.60
C GLY A 476 25.94 10.31 4.21
N ASP A 477 26.43 9.08 4.09
CA ASP A 477 26.74 8.46 2.82
C ASP A 477 26.08 7.08 2.71
N ALA A 478 24.97 7.03 1.99
CA ALA A 478 24.22 5.80 1.72
C ALA A 478 25.05 4.73 0.98
N LEU A 479 26.13 5.13 0.31
CA LEU A 479 27.04 4.26 -0.43
C LEU A 479 28.38 4.05 0.29
N ALA A 480 28.52 4.47 1.55
CA ALA A 480 29.75 4.29 2.31
C ALA A 480 30.21 2.81 2.38
N PRO A 481 29.32 1.82 2.61
CA PRO A 481 29.74 0.41 2.60
C PRO A 481 30.33 -0.03 1.26
N LEU A 482 29.75 0.42 0.14
CA LEU A 482 30.25 0.16 -1.21
C LEU A 482 31.65 0.73 -1.40
N ARG A 483 31.85 2.01 -1.07
CA ARG A 483 33.13 2.70 -1.27
C ARG A 483 34.24 2.11 -0.41
N LEU A 484 33.90 1.69 0.82
CA LEU A 484 34.85 1.06 1.74
C LEU A 484 35.32 -0.32 1.25
N ARG A 485 34.41 -1.13 0.68
CA ARG A 485 34.70 -2.49 0.23
C ARG A 485 35.24 -2.58 -1.19
N SER A 486 34.86 -1.65 -2.05
CA SER A 486 35.31 -1.55 -3.43
C SER A 486 36.02 -0.21 -3.70
N PRO A 487 37.24 0.01 -3.18
CA PRO A 487 37.99 1.26 -3.40
C PRO A 487 38.17 1.61 -4.88
N HIS A 488 38.35 0.60 -5.74
CA HIS A 488 38.47 0.78 -7.18
C HIS A 488 37.24 1.43 -7.82
N TRP A 489 36.02 1.07 -7.39
CA TRP A 489 34.79 1.72 -7.86
C TRP A 489 34.63 3.13 -7.27
N ALA A 490 35.09 3.37 -6.05
CA ALA A 490 35.11 4.71 -5.47
C ALA A 490 36.06 5.63 -6.26
N GLU A 491 37.24 5.12 -6.64
CA GLU A 491 38.20 5.81 -7.50
C GLU A 491 37.65 6.05 -8.91
N GLU A 492 36.97 5.06 -9.50
CA GLU A 492 36.30 5.19 -10.80
C GLU A 492 35.23 6.29 -10.78
N ILE A 493 34.35 6.29 -9.77
CA ILE A 493 33.35 7.34 -9.57
C ILE A 493 34.03 8.71 -9.44
N ALA A 494 35.07 8.83 -8.60
CA ALA A 494 35.78 10.08 -8.39
C ALA A 494 36.43 10.61 -9.69
N LEU A 495 36.98 9.72 -10.51
CA LEU A 495 37.59 10.06 -11.80
C LEU A 495 36.53 10.55 -12.79
N LEU A 496 35.40 9.84 -12.91
CA LEU A 496 34.29 10.24 -13.78
C LEU A 496 33.70 11.59 -13.34
N LEU A 497 33.53 11.83 -12.04
CA LEU A 497 33.04 13.10 -11.53
C LEU A 497 34.02 14.26 -11.78
N LYS A 498 35.32 14.00 -11.66
CA LYS A 498 36.36 14.98 -12.01
C LYS A 498 36.30 15.35 -13.49
N GLU A 499 36.11 14.38 -14.38
CA GLU A 499 35.91 14.61 -15.81
C GLU A 499 34.61 15.38 -16.10
N ALA A 500 33.56 15.13 -15.32
CA ALA A 500 32.32 15.91 -15.34
C ALA A 500 32.48 17.35 -14.79
N GLY A 501 33.67 17.76 -14.34
CA GLY A 501 33.93 19.12 -13.85
C GLY A 501 33.66 19.33 -12.36
N GLN A 502 33.58 18.27 -11.56
CA GLN A 502 33.55 18.38 -10.11
C GLN A 502 34.94 18.77 -9.59
N SER A 503 35.02 19.87 -8.85
CA SER A 503 36.25 20.31 -8.19
C SER A 503 36.54 19.41 -6.98
N VAL A 504 37.83 19.12 -6.76
CA VAL A 504 38.34 18.32 -5.63
C VAL A 504 38.10 19.02 -4.30
#